data_AF-A0A7Z9KPU4-F1
#
_entry.id   AF-A0A7Z9KPU4-F1
#
_cell.length_a   1.000
_cell.length_b   1.000
_cell.length_c   1.000
_cell.angle_alpha   90.00
_cell.angle_beta   90.00
_cell.angle_gamma   90.00
#
_symmetry.space_group_name_H-M   'P 1'
#
loop_
_entity.id
_entity.type
_entity.pdbx_description
1 polymer ?
#
loop_
_entity_poly.entity_id
_entity_poly.type
_entity_poly.pdbx_seq_one_letter_code
_entity_poly.pdbx_strand_id
1 'polypeptide(L)'
;METPLAMVETPQTGFGLNAFFRNKMTWIGFALPILIQLSVGLHHFFPSFPSFKIMHIRLDTYLTEKPWNAIGYFHLNVMYSIIGVAYMVPADVSFGLWFFYLFRKALNILGATLGWRGSQAGSILARFPDVNDQAVGAFFALFLLSLWMMRRHLWEVINDAISQNRTPVSKSTPEAMSYSTAVFGFLLGTFFLLLWGYLAGLSLVWGLVFFGIFFVFQTVLSRIRAESGIAWLFLPKTPNNVMALFTGTAKLGTQNLAILSSLKFLTFNQNGYIMPFQLEALKTSDS
;
A
#
# COMPACT_ATOMS: atom_id res chain seq x y z
N MET A 1 5.73 20.89 -3.79
CA MET A 1 5.36 21.11 -2.37
C MET A 1 4.87 22.54 -2.06
N GLU A 2 4.85 23.47 -3.01
CA GLU A 2 4.42 24.86 -2.73
C GLU A 2 2.90 25.07 -2.65
N THR A 3 2.11 24.19 -3.24
CA THR A 3 0.66 24.35 -3.37
C THR A 3 -0.15 24.18 -2.08
N PRO A 4 0.13 23.21 -1.18
CA PRO A 4 -0.55 23.17 0.11
C PRO A 4 -0.21 24.38 1.00
N LEU A 5 1.06 24.83 0.96
CA LEU A 5 1.50 26.03 1.68
C LEU A 5 0.78 27.28 1.17
N ALA A 6 0.68 27.43 -0.15
CA ALA A 6 -0.06 28.53 -0.78
C ALA A 6 -1.55 28.53 -0.46
N MET A 7 -2.15 27.40 -0.06
CA MET A 7 -3.55 27.35 0.38
C MET A 7 -3.74 27.81 1.84
N VAL A 8 -2.73 27.58 2.69
CA VAL A 8 -2.78 27.86 4.15
C VAL A 8 -2.23 29.26 4.49
N GLU A 9 -1.56 29.91 3.55
CA GLU A 9 -1.07 31.28 3.72
C GLU A 9 -2.17 32.25 4.22
N THR A 10 -1.79 33.08 5.20
CA THR A 10 -2.72 34.04 5.81
C THR A 10 -3.15 35.10 4.79
N PRO A 11 -4.44 35.48 4.76
CA PRO A 11 -4.91 36.53 3.88
C PRO A 11 -4.15 37.84 4.13
N GLN A 12 -3.80 38.54 3.04
CA GLN A 12 -3.25 39.89 3.13
C GLN A 12 -4.28 40.84 3.80
N THR A 13 -3.80 41.77 4.62
CA THR A 13 -4.65 42.74 5.34
C THR A 13 -5.62 43.45 4.39
N GLY A 14 -6.92 43.38 4.70
CA GLY A 14 -8.00 43.95 3.88
C GLY A 14 -8.74 42.98 2.97
N PHE A 15 -8.34 41.70 2.89
CA PHE A 15 -9.01 40.68 2.09
C PHE A 15 -9.45 39.48 2.94
N GLY A 16 -10.65 38.96 2.67
CA GLY A 16 -11.17 37.76 3.36
C GLY A 16 -10.63 36.43 2.83
N LEU A 17 -9.98 36.41 1.66
CA LEU A 17 -9.43 35.22 1.03
C LEU A 17 -7.96 35.42 0.66
N ASN A 18 -7.18 34.34 0.77
CA ASN A 18 -5.78 34.31 0.37
C ASN A 18 -5.61 34.48 -1.17
N ALA A 19 -4.46 35.00 -1.60
CA ALA A 19 -4.08 35.25 -2.99
C ALA A 19 -4.30 34.03 -3.91
N PHE A 20 -4.04 32.82 -3.42
CA PHE A 20 -4.28 31.57 -4.15
C PHE A 20 -5.74 31.41 -4.62
N PHE A 21 -6.70 31.68 -3.74
CA PHE A 21 -8.14 31.55 -4.03
C PHE A 21 -8.71 32.75 -4.81
N ARG A 22 -7.97 33.85 -4.93
CA ARG A 22 -8.36 34.98 -5.80
C ARG A 22 -7.89 34.79 -7.24
N ASN A 23 -6.97 33.86 -7.50
CA ASN A 23 -6.43 33.62 -8.83
C ASN A 23 -7.46 32.88 -9.70
N LYS A 24 -7.83 33.49 -10.84
CA LYS A 24 -8.77 32.90 -11.82
C LYS A 24 -8.27 31.57 -12.38
N MET A 25 -6.94 31.40 -12.52
CA MET A 25 -6.35 30.17 -13.04
C MET A 25 -6.58 28.99 -12.09
N THR A 26 -6.55 29.24 -10.78
CA THR A 26 -6.88 28.24 -9.75
C THR A 26 -8.32 27.73 -9.94
N TRP A 27 -9.28 28.64 -10.14
CA TRP A 27 -10.68 28.28 -10.34
C TRP A 27 -10.93 27.54 -11.65
N ILE A 28 -10.23 27.90 -12.73
CA ILE A 28 -10.27 27.13 -13.99
C ILE A 28 -9.75 25.71 -13.75
N GLY A 29 -8.64 25.58 -13.03
CA GLY A 29 -8.06 24.30 -12.64
C GLY A 29 -8.98 23.43 -11.78
N PHE A 30 -9.81 24.03 -10.92
CA PHE A 30 -10.84 23.33 -10.15
C PHE A 30 -12.09 22.99 -10.98
N ALA A 31 -12.54 23.90 -11.83
CA ALA A 31 -13.77 23.72 -12.60
C ALA A 31 -13.65 22.57 -13.60
N LEU A 32 -12.50 22.44 -14.27
CA LEU A 32 -12.29 21.42 -15.31
C LEU A 32 -12.52 19.97 -14.83
N PRO A 33 -11.85 19.48 -13.77
CA PRO A 33 -12.09 18.12 -13.28
C PRO A 33 -13.50 17.94 -12.70
N ILE A 34 -14.08 18.98 -12.07
CA ILE A 34 -15.45 18.95 -11.55
C ILE A 34 -16.46 18.76 -12.69
N LEU A 35 -16.35 19.55 -13.76
CA LEU A 35 -17.25 19.47 -14.91
C LEU A 35 -17.15 18.12 -15.62
N ILE A 36 -15.94 17.58 -15.79
CA ILE A 36 -15.74 16.26 -16.38
C ILE A 36 -16.35 15.18 -15.49
N GLN A 37 -16.10 15.21 -14.19
CA GLN A 37 -16.65 14.22 -13.25
C GLN A 37 -18.18 14.31 -13.16
N LEU A 38 -18.74 15.52 -13.20
CA LEU A 38 -20.17 15.77 -13.27
C LEU A 38 -20.78 15.21 -14.56
N SER A 39 -20.16 15.41 -15.72
CA SER A 39 -20.61 14.81 -16.98
C SER A 39 -20.64 13.28 -16.89
N VAL A 40 -19.60 12.67 -16.31
CA VAL A 40 -19.56 11.21 -16.11
C VAL A 40 -20.65 10.74 -15.15
N GLY A 41 -20.87 11.45 -14.04
CA GLY A 41 -21.92 11.13 -13.07
C GLY A 41 -23.33 11.30 -13.65
N LEU A 42 -23.58 12.40 -14.37
CA LEU A 42 -24.84 12.68 -15.03
C LEU A 42 -25.15 11.65 -16.12
N HIS A 43 -24.17 11.25 -16.93
CA HIS A 43 -24.36 10.18 -17.91
C HIS A 43 -24.73 8.85 -17.27
N HIS A 44 -24.23 8.56 -16.06
CA HIS A 44 -24.57 7.34 -15.34
C HIS A 44 -26.06 7.28 -14.95
N PHE A 45 -26.64 8.40 -14.52
CA PHE A 45 -28.07 8.48 -14.17
C PHE A 45 -28.97 8.78 -15.38
N PHE A 46 -28.47 9.55 -16.34
CA PHE A 46 -29.16 9.98 -17.55
C PHE A 46 -28.29 9.66 -18.78
N PRO A 47 -28.40 8.45 -19.35
CA PRO A 47 -27.57 7.99 -20.47
C PRO A 47 -27.63 8.87 -21.73
N SER A 48 -28.66 9.72 -21.85
CA SER A 48 -28.80 10.70 -22.93
C SER A 48 -27.80 11.86 -22.86
N PHE A 49 -27.19 12.11 -21.70
CA PHE A 49 -26.19 13.18 -21.53
C PHE A 49 -24.80 12.69 -21.96
N PRO A 50 -24.00 13.43 -22.75
CA PRO A 50 -22.70 12.94 -23.20
C PRO A 50 -21.70 12.76 -22.05
N SER A 51 -20.90 11.68 -22.10
CA SER A 51 -19.83 11.39 -21.12
C SER A 51 -18.46 11.71 -21.69
N PHE A 52 -17.70 12.58 -21.00
CA PHE A 52 -16.29 12.85 -21.31
C PHE A 52 -15.34 11.92 -20.54
N LYS A 53 -15.65 10.61 -20.50
CA LYS A 53 -14.86 9.62 -19.76
C LYS A 53 -13.56 9.28 -20.53
N ILE A 54 -12.43 9.82 -20.07
CA ILE A 54 -11.08 9.48 -20.58
C ILE A 54 -10.50 8.31 -19.76
N MET A 55 -11.15 7.15 -19.81
CA MET A 55 -10.77 5.98 -19.03
C MET A 55 -10.93 4.70 -19.87
N HIS A 56 -10.12 3.69 -19.58
CA HIS A 56 -10.04 2.41 -20.31
C HIS A 56 -9.63 2.54 -21.77
N ILE A 57 -8.81 3.54 -22.11
CA ILE A 57 -8.23 3.63 -23.45
C ILE A 57 -7.22 2.48 -23.59
N ARG A 58 -7.59 1.48 -24.39
CA ARG A 58 -6.77 0.30 -24.61
C ARG A 58 -5.65 0.61 -25.59
N LEU A 59 -4.43 0.68 -25.08
CA LEU A 59 -3.24 0.84 -25.91
C LEU A 59 -2.69 -0.52 -26.35
N ASP A 60 -3.02 -1.58 -25.61
CA ASP A 60 -2.65 -2.97 -25.93
C ASP A 60 -3.25 -3.47 -27.26
N THR A 61 -4.37 -2.91 -27.74
CA THR A 61 -4.97 -3.30 -29.03
C THR A 61 -4.10 -2.97 -30.23
N TYR A 62 -3.19 -2.01 -30.10
CA TYR A 62 -2.29 -1.61 -31.17
C TYR A 62 -1.00 -2.45 -31.21
N LEU A 63 -0.78 -3.31 -30.20
CA LEU A 63 0.43 -4.10 -30.02
C LEU A 63 0.11 -5.60 -30.17
N THR A 64 -0.27 -6.03 -31.38
CA THR A 64 -0.74 -7.39 -31.64
C THR A 64 0.36 -8.37 -32.09
N GLU A 65 1.46 -7.86 -32.63
CA GLU A 65 2.57 -8.68 -33.11
C GLU A 65 3.49 -9.15 -31.99
N LYS A 66 4.10 -10.34 -32.13
CA LYS A 66 5.14 -10.81 -31.22
C LYS A 66 6.43 -9.99 -31.41
N PRO A 67 7.16 -9.62 -30.35
CA PRO A 67 6.92 -9.92 -28.94
C PRO A 67 6.06 -8.88 -28.20
N TRP A 68 5.62 -7.82 -28.89
CA TRP A 68 4.90 -6.68 -28.30
C TRP A 68 3.55 -7.08 -27.68
N ASN A 69 2.90 -8.10 -28.22
CA ASN A 69 1.68 -8.66 -27.64
C ASN A 69 1.84 -9.22 -26.22
N ALA A 70 3.07 -9.46 -25.76
CA ALA A 70 3.36 -9.87 -24.39
C ALA A 70 3.27 -8.73 -23.36
N ILE A 71 3.09 -7.46 -23.79
CA ILE A 71 2.95 -6.31 -22.89
C ILE A 71 1.79 -6.48 -21.87
N GLY A 72 0.79 -7.27 -22.23
CA GLY A 72 -0.40 -7.56 -21.41
C GLY A 72 -1.29 -6.32 -21.22
N TYR A 73 -2.04 -6.27 -20.12
CA TYR A 73 -2.96 -5.16 -19.82
C TYR A 73 -2.24 -3.80 -19.83
N PHE A 74 -2.45 -2.98 -20.86
CA PHE A 74 -1.82 -1.67 -21.03
C PHE A 74 -2.88 -0.65 -21.40
N HIS A 75 -3.47 -0.01 -20.39
CA HIS A 75 -4.55 0.94 -20.56
C HIS A 75 -4.16 2.30 -20.02
N LEU A 76 -4.55 3.35 -20.74
CA LEU A 76 -4.48 4.72 -20.26
C LEU A 76 -5.79 5.06 -19.55
N ASN A 77 -5.67 5.47 -18.29
CA ASN A 77 -6.79 5.90 -17.46
C ASN A 77 -6.46 7.28 -16.90
N VAL A 78 -7.19 8.30 -17.34
CA VAL A 78 -7.04 9.67 -16.85
C VAL A 78 -8.14 9.90 -15.81
N MET A 79 -7.77 9.77 -14.54
CA MET A 79 -8.67 9.99 -13.41
C MET A 79 -8.26 11.26 -12.70
N TYR A 80 -8.98 12.36 -12.95
CA TYR A 80 -8.64 13.68 -12.43
C TYR A 80 -8.57 13.74 -10.89
N SER A 81 -9.44 12.99 -10.20
CA SER A 81 -9.38 12.86 -8.74
C SER A 81 -8.06 12.27 -8.25
N ILE A 82 -7.55 11.23 -8.94
CA ILE A 82 -6.27 10.60 -8.62
C ILE A 82 -5.11 11.52 -8.98
N ILE A 83 -5.20 12.29 -10.07
CA ILE A 83 -4.17 13.28 -10.44
C ILE A 83 -4.02 14.32 -9.34
N GLY A 84 -5.13 14.79 -8.76
CA GLY A 84 -5.10 15.71 -7.61
C GLY A 84 -4.36 15.12 -6.40
N VAL A 85 -4.63 13.86 -6.06
CA VAL A 85 -3.92 13.16 -4.96
C VAL A 85 -2.45 12.92 -5.31
N ALA A 86 -2.16 12.46 -6.53
CA ALA A 86 -0.80 12.18 -7.01
C ALA A 86 0.08 13.44 -7.03
N TYR A 87 -0.51 14.62 -7.17
CA TYR A 87 0.21 15.89 -7.07
C TYR A 87 0.70 16.20 -5.64
N MET A 88 0.09 15.60 -4.61
CA MET A 88 0.56 15.68 -3.22
C MET A 88 1.64 14.64 -2.90
N VAL A 89 1.82 13.62 -3.74
CA VAL A 89 2.83 12.57 -3.57
C VAL A 89 4.23 13.13 -3.93
N PRO A 90 5.28 12.78 -3.18
CA PRO A 90 6.64 13.19 -3.50
C PRO A 90 7.04 12.85 -4.95
N ALA A 91 7.76 13.77 -5.60
CA ALA A 91 8.11 13.65 -7.02
C ALA A 91 8.88 12.36 -7.35
N ASP A 92 9.79 11.94 -6.46
CA ASP A 92 10.58 10.72 -6.63
C ASP A 92 9.71 9.46 -6.61
N VAL A 93 8.68 9.43 -5.74
CA VAL A 93 7.71 8.33 -5.68
C VAL A 93 6.86 8.30 -6.94
N SER A 94 6.35 9.45 -7.37
CA SER A 94 5.56 9.59 -8.59
C SER A 94 6.36 9.17 -9.83
N PHE A 95 7.63 9.53 -9.92
CA PHE A 95 8.54 9.07 -10.98
C PHE A 95 8.70 7.54 -10.95
N GLY A 96 8.96 6.98 -9.77
CA GLY A 96 9.10 5.53 -9.58
C GLY A 96 7.87 4.75 -10.05
N LEU A 97 6.65 5.22 -9.76
CA LEU A 97 5.42 4.51 -10.09
C LEU A 97 5.27 4.24 -11.60
N TRP A 98 5.43 5.27 -12.45
CA TRP A 98 5.30 5.08 -13.90
C TRP A 98 6.55 4.41 -14.50
N PHE A 99 7.74 4.72 -13.98
CA PHE A 99 8.99 4.12 -14.46
C PHE A 99 8.99 2.60 -14.22
N PHE A 100 8.74 2.16 -12.98
CA PHE A 100 8.69 0.73 -12.65
C PHE A 100 7.52 0.01 -13.32
N TYR A 101 6.41 0.71 -13.58
CA TYR A 101 5.32 0.19 -14.40
C TYR A 101 5.78 -0.12 -15.82
N LEU A 102 6.44 0.82 -16.51
CA LEU A 102 6.96 0.60 -17.86
C LEU A 102 8.13 -0.39 -17.87
N PHE A 103 8.99 -0.37 -16.86
CA PHE A 103 10.05 -1.35 -16.69
C PHE A 103 9.49 -2.78 -16.58
N ARG A 104 8.43 -2.97 -15.79
CA ARG A 104 7.70 -4.25 -15.74
C ARG A 104 7.16 -4.65 -17.11
N LYS A 105 6.65 -3.70 -17.91
CA LYS A 105 6.21 -3.95 -19.29
C LYS A 105 7.36 -4.37 -20.19
N ALA A 106 8.54 -3.76 -20.05
CA ALA A 106 9.73 -4.19 -20.77
C ALA A 106 10.14 -5.62 -20.36
N LEU A 107 10.15 -5.95 -19.07
CA LEU A 107 10.42 -7.31 -18.57
C LEU A 107 9.42 -8.34 -19.10
N ASN A 108 8.15 -7.97 -19.25
CA ASN A 108 7.13 -8.82 -19.86
C ASN A 108 7.47 -9.18 -21.31
N ILE A 109 7.93 -8.21 -22.11
CA ILE A 109 8.32 -8.39 -23.51
C ILE A 109 9.60 -9.22 -23.57
N LEU A 110 10.59 -8.93 -22.74
CA LEU A 110 11.84 -9.70 -22.64
C LEU A 110 11.58 -11.16 -22.24
N GLY A 111 10.68 -11.41 -21.29
CA GLY A 111 10.30 -12.77 -20.92
C GLY A 111 9.66 -13.53 -22.08
N ALA A 112 8.95 -12.85 -22.97
CA ALA A 112 8.39 -13.47 -24.17
C ALA A 112 9.43 -13.69 -25.27
N THR A 113 10.36 -12.76 -25.49
CA THR A 113 11.43 -12.94 -26.48
C THR A 113 12.37 -14.08 -26.11
N LEU A 114 12.65 -14.26 -24.82
CA LEU A 114 13.51 -15.33 -24.29
C LEU A 114 12.78 -16.68 -24.17
N GLY A 115 11.49 -16.74 -24.51
CA GLY A 115 10.69 -17.97 -24.41
C GLY A 115 10.32 -18.37 -22.98
N TRP A 116 10.61 -17.54 -21.98
CA TRP A 116 10.20 -17.74 -20.59
C TRP A 116 8.68 -17.63 -20.42
N ARG A 117 7.96 -17.06 -21.39
CA ARG A 117 6.50 -17.02 -21.49
C ARG A 117 5.96 -17.95 -22.57
N GLY A 118 6.31 -19.24 -22.51
CA GLY A 118 5.74 -20.27 -23.37
C GLY A 118 4.29 -20.60 -22.97
N SER A 119 3.35 -20.47 -23.93
CA SER A 119 1.89 -20.47 -23.75
C SER A 119 1.22 -21.78 -23.28
N GLN A 120 1.95 -22.71 -22.67
CA GLN A 120 1.40 -24.02 -22.23
C GLN A 120 1.99 -24.55 -20.92
N ALA A 121 2.86 -23.79 -20.25
CA ALA A 121 3.48 -24.27 -19.03
C ALA A 121 2.66 -23.86 -17.80
N GLY A 122 1.94 -24.82 -17.21
CA GLY A 122 1.55 -24.78 -15.79
C GLY A 122 2.75 -24.80 -14.82
N SER A 123 3.95 -24.43 -15.30
CA SER A 123 5.20 -24.40 -14.55
C SER A 123 5.42 -23.01 -13.96
N ILE A 124 6.01 -22.97 -12.76
CA ILE A 124 6.41 -21.76 -12.03
C ILE A 124 7.27 -20.83 -12.91
N LEU A 125 7.99 -21.40 -13.89
CA LEU A 125 8.85 -20.67 -14.83
C LEU A 125 8.07 -19.85 -15.89
N ALA A 126 6.83 -20.22 -16.22
CA ALA A 126 5.99 -19.47 -17.16
C ALA A 126 5.38 -18.19 -16.56
N ARG A 127 5.62 -17.94 -15.27
CA ARG A 127 5.08 -16.79 -14.54
C ARG A 127 5.95 -15.53 -14.64
N PHE A 128 7.12 -15.60 -15.27
CA PHE A 128 8.05 -14.48 -15.32
C PHE A 128 7.48 -13.24 -16.05
N PRO A 129 7.66 -12.01 -15.52
CA PRO A 129 7.98 -11.68 -14.12
C PRO A 129 6.74 -11.86 -13.22
N ASP A 130 6.83 -12.73 -12.21
CA ASP A 130 5.75 -12.85 -11.21
C ASP A 130 5.87 -11.69 -10.23
N VAL A 131 5.18 -10.60 -10.56
CA VAL A 131 5.29 -9.35 -9.81
C VAL A 131 4.71 -9.46 -8.41
N ASN A 132 3.72 -10.33 -8.21
CA ASN A 132 3.17 -10.53 -6.87
C ASN A 132 4.16 -11.30 -6.00
N ASP A 133 4.83 -12.32 -6.53
CA ASP A 133 5.89 -13.05 -5.81
C ASP A 133 7.09 -12.14 -5.52
N GLN A 134 7.53 -11.35 -6.50
CA GLN A 134 8.60 -10.36 -6.31
C GLN A 134 8.24 -9.31 -5.27
N ALA A 135 7.00 -8.82 -5.29
CA ALA A 135 6.54 -7.85 -4.31
C ALA A 135 6.46 -8.47 -2.91
N VAL A 136 6.05 -9.73 -2.75
CA VAL A 136 6.15 -10.44 -1.45
C VAL A 136 7.59 -10.44 -0.97
N GLY A 137 8.55 -10.82 -1.82
CA GLY A 137 9.98 -10.78 -1.49
C GLY A 137 10.47 -9.39 -1.12
N ALA A 138 10.05 -8.35 -1.84
CA ALA A 138 10.38 -6.96 -1.55
C ALA A 138 9.81 -6.50 -0.19
N PHE A 139 8.59 -6.91 0.18
CA PHE A 139 8.02 -6.61 1.49
C PHE A 139 8.86 -7.24 2.61
N PHE A 140 9.26 -8.51 2.49
CA PHE A 140 10.16 -9.12 3.48
C PHE A 140 11.52 -8.43 3.54
N ALA A 141 12.11 -8.12 2.39
CA ALA A 141 13.40 -7.43 2.34
C ALA A 141 13.33 -6.05 3.00
N LEU A 142 12.29 -5.25 2.69
CA LEU A 142 12.07 -3.93 3.28
C LEU A 142 11.86 -4.03 4.79
N PHE A 143 11.09 -5.01 5.26
CA PHE A 143 10.89 -5.24 6.68
C PHE A 143 12.19 -5.59 7.40
N LEU A 144 12.97 -6.54 6.87
CA LEU A 144 14.24 -6.95 7.44
C LEU A 144 15.27 -5.81 7.43
N LEU A 145 15.33 -5.03 6.36
CA LEU A 145 16.18 -3.83 6.28
C LEU A 145 15.75 -2.77 7.29
N SER A 146 14.44 -2.53 7.45
CA SER A 146 13.91 -1.62 8.48
C SER A 146 14.29 -2.08 9.89
N LEU A 147 14.13 -3.37 10.20
CA LEU A 147 14.58 -3.93 11.48
C LEU A 147 16.10 -3.77 11.68
N TRP A 148 16.88 -4.01 10.63
CA TRP A 148 18.33 -3.87 10.67
C TRP A 148 18.78 -2.43 10.94
N MET A 149 18.15 -1.45 10.27
CA MET A 149 18.44 -0.03 10.47
C MET A 149 18.09 0.41 11.90
N MET A 150 16.97 -0.06 12.44
CA MET A 150 16.47 0.33 13.77
C MET A 150 16.99 -0.56 14.92
N ARG A 151 17.87 -1.53 14.65
CA ARG A 151 18.29 -2.53 15.64
C ARG A 151 18.79 -1.96 16.97
N ARG A 152 19.52 -0.83 16.95
CA ARG A 152 20.03 -0.18 18.16
C ARG A 152 18.89 0.40 18.99
N HIS A 153 18.00 1.14 18.34
CA HIS A 153 16.81 1.69 18.97
C HIS A 153 15.88 0.59 19.51
N LEU A 154 15.67 -0.50 18.75
CA LEU A 154 14.87 -1.64 19.22
C LEU A 154 15.47 -2.29 20.49
N TRP A 155 16.80 -2.42 20.55
CA TRP A 155 17.49 -2.91 21.75
C TRP A 155 17.30 -1.97 22.94
N GLU A 156 17.35 -0.66 22.74
CA GLU A 156 17.07 0.35 23.77
C GLU A 156 15.63 0.23 24.28
N VAL A 157 14.64 0.14 23.39
CA VAL A 157 13.21 -0.02 23.75
C VAL A 157 12.98 -1.29 24.56
N ILE A 158 13.58 -2.42 24.18
CA ILE A 158 13.44 -3.69 24.90
C ILE A 158 14.10 -3.61 26.28
N ASN A 159 15.29 -3.02 26.37
CA ASN A 159 16.00 -2.86 27.64
C ASN A 159 15.24 -1.94 28.59
N ASP A 160 14.70 -0.83 28.11
CA ASP A 160 13.86 0.09 28.90
C ASP A 160 12.58 -0.61 29.38
N ALA A 161 11.94 -1.41 28.52
CA ALA A 161 10.73 -2.14 28.85
C ALA A 161 10.94 -3.17 29.97
N ILE A 162 12.10 -3.85 29.99
CA ILE A 162 12.44 -4.89 30.98
C ILE A 162 13.04 -4.29 32.25
N SER A 163 13.94 -3.31 32.13
CA SER A 163 14.73 -2.78 33.25
C SER A 163 13.93 -1.80 34.10
N GLN A 164 12.83 -1.22 33.59
CA GLN A 164 12.12 -0.08 34.19
C GLN A 164 13.02 1.12 34.57
N ASN A 165 14.31 1.07 34.19
CA ASN A 165 15.23 2.17 34.32
C ASN A 165 14.85 3.19 33.27
N ARG A 166 14.32 4.32 33.73
CA ARG A 166 14.03 5.50 32.93
C ARG A 166 15.36 6.03 32.39
N THR A 167 15.86 5.47 31.28
CA THR A 167 17.01 6.05 30.59
C THR A 167 16.64 7.45 30.09
N PRO A 168 17.61 8.38 30.01
CA PRO A 168 17.34 9.79 29.72
C PRO A 168 16.71 10.06 28.34
N VAL A 169 16.67 9.07 27.43
CA VAL A 169 16.05 9.20 26.10
C VAL A 169 14.53 9.40 26.20
N SER A 170 13.88 8.76 27.18
CA SER A 170 12.45 8.94 27.47
C SER A 170 12.09 10.38 27.93
N LYS A 171 13.07 11.23 28.25
CA LYS A 171 12.83 12.60 28.73
C LYS A 171 12.98 13.68 27.65
N SER A 172 13.65 13.41 26.52
CA SER A 172 13.95 14.46 25.54
C SER A 172 12.87 14.64 24.47
N THR A 173 12.07 13.60 24.21
CA THR A 173 11.03 13.63 23.16
C THR A 173 9.69 13.22 23.78
N PRO A 174 8.61 14.01 23.63
CA PRO A 174 7.29 13.60 24.08
C PRO A 174 6.76 12.45 23.21
N GLU A 175 7.10 11.22 23.56
CA GLU A 175 6.57 10.01 22.93
C GLU A 175 5.10 9.80 23.30
N ALA A 176 4.30 9.32 22.35
CA ALA A 176 2.84 9.15 22.54
C ALA A 176 2.47 8.10 23.61
N MET A 177 3.35 7.14 23.90
CA MET A 177 3.16 6.14 24.95
C MET A 177 4.48 5.65 25.51
N SER A 178 4.46 5.08 26.71
CA SER A 178 5.66 4.48 27.30
C SER A 178 6.10 3.22 26.55
N TYR A 179 7.41 3.00 26.43
CA TYR A 179 7.97 1.81 25.78
C TYR A 179 7.50 0.50 26.42
N SER A 180 7.37 0.45 27.75
CA SER A 180 6.82 -0.72 28.45
C SER A 180 5.39 -1.02 28.00
N THR A 181 4.52 0.00 27.92
CA THR A 181 3.13 -0.18 27.46
C THR A 181 3.08 -0.67 26.02
N ALA A 182 3.93 -0.14 25.13
CA ALA A 182 3.98 -0.56 23.73
C ALA A 182 4.40 -2.05 23.59
N VAL A 183 5.45 -2.47 24.31
CA VAL A 183 5.94 -3.85 24.26
C VAL A 183 4.93 -4.83 24.87
N PHE A 184 4.41 -4.55 26.05
CA PHE A 184 3.39 -5.41 26.68
C PHE A 184 2.10 -5.46 25.88
N GLY A 185 1.66 -4.34 25.31
CA GLY A 185 0.49 -4.29 24.42
C GLY A 185 0.67 -5.14 23.16
N PHE A 186 1.84 -5.08 22.54
CA PHE A 186 2.18 -5.93 21.39
C PHE A 186 2.18 -7.42 21.75
N LEU A 187 2.81 -7.80 22.86
CA LEU A 187 2.87 -9.19 23.32
C LEU A 187 1.48 -9.73 23.70
N LEU A 188 0.71 -8.97 24.47
CA LEU A 188 -0.64 -9.36 24.90
C LEU A 188 -1.61 -9.44 23.72
N GLY A 189 -1.53 -8.47 22.78
CA GLY A 189 -2.33 -8.48 21.56
C GLY A 189 -2.01 -9.67 20.67
N THR A 190 -0.73 -9.98 20.48
CA THR A 190 -0.29 -11.15 19.71
C THR A 190 -0.74 -12.44 20.39
N PHE A 191 -0.59 -12.54 21.72
CA PHE A 191 -1.08 -13.69 22.50
C PHE A 191 -2.58 -13.89 22.35
N PHE A 192 -3.38 -12.82 22.44
CA PHE A 192 -4.83 -12.89 22.27
C PHE A 192 -5.23 -13.35 20.86
N LEU A 193 -4.57 -12.85 19.82
CA LEU A 193 -4.82 -13.27 18.44
C LEU A 193 -4.49 -14.76 18.22
N LEU A 194 -3.39 -15.23 18.80
CA LEU A 194 -2.99 -16.64 18.74
C LEU A 194 -3.94 -17.54 19.53
N LEU A 195 -4.32 -17.13 20.74
CA LEU A 195 -5.28 -17.86 21.57
C LEU A 195 -6.64 -17.95 20.87
N TRP A 196 -7.12 -16.84 20.32
CA TRP A 196 -8.37 -16.81 19.56
C TRP A 196 -8.32 -17.72 18.33
N GLY A 197 -7.21 -17.67 17.57
CA GLY A 197 -6.99 -18.58 16.44
C GLY A 197 -6.97 -20.05 16.86
N TYR A 198 -6.29 -20.36 17.97
CA TYR A 198 -6.23 -21.71 18.54
C TYR A 198 -7.62 -22.21 18.96
N LEU A 199 -8.41 -21.38 19.65
CA LEU A 199 -9.78 -21.71 20.04
C LEU A 199 -10.71 -21.88 18.81
N ALA A 200 -10.44 -21.19 17.71
CA ALA A 200 -11.13 -21.40 16.44
C ALA A 200 -10.73 -22.71 15.72
N GLY A 201 -9.73 -23.44 16.24
CA GLY A 201 -9.22 -24.70 15.69
C GLY A 201 -8.03 -24.54 14.75
N LEU A 202 -7.36 -23.38 14.74
CA LEU A 202 -6.14 -23.16 13.97
C LEU A 202 -4.94 -23.73 14.73
N SER A 203 -4.08 -24.49 14.05
CA SER A 203 -2.80 -24.89 14.63
C SER A 203 -1.98 -23.68 15.05
N LEU A 204 -1.41 -23.73 16.25
CA LEU A 204 -0.61 -22.63 16.81
C LEU A 204 0.57 -22.25 15.90
N VAL A 205 1.20 -23.23 15.25
CA VAL A 205 2.30 -23.00 14.30
C VAL A 205 1.83 -22.21 13.09
N TRP A 206 0.68 -22.60 12.50
CA TRP A 206 0.13 -21.90 11.34
C TRP A 206 -0.43 -20.53 11.71
N GLY A 207 -0.96 -20.36 12.91
CA GLY A 207 -1.33 -19.05 13.47
C GLY A 207 -0.13 -18.12 13.59
N LEU A 208 0.98 -18.59 14.18
CA LEU A 208 2.23 -17.81 14.30
C LEU A 208 2.75 -17.37 12.94
N VAL A 209 2.78 -18.27 11.94
CA VAL A 209 3.23 -17.93 10.58
C VAL A 209 2.29 -16.92 9.94
N PHE A 210 0.98 -17.12 10.01
CA PHE A 210 -0.01 -16.21 9.42
C PHE A 210 0.12 -14.80 9.99
N PHE A 211 0.07 -14.67 11.32
CA PHE A 211 0.17 -13.37 11.98
C PHE A 211 1.56 -12.73 11.80
N GLY A 212 2.63 -13.53 11.75
CA GLY A 212 3.98 -13.04 11.44
C GLY A 212 4.04 -12.39 10.05
N ILE A 213 3.56 -13.07 9.01
CA ILE A 213 3.50 -12.53 7.65
C ILE A 213 2.59 -11.29 7.61
N PHE A 214 1.46 -11.34 8.33
CA PHE A 214 0.54 -10.21 8.43
C PHE A 214 1.21 -8.98 9.05
N PHE A 215 1.95 -9.12 10.15
CA PHE A 215 2.67 -8.02 10.78
C PHE A 215 3.76 -7.45 9.88
N VAL A 216 4.55 -8.31 9.21
CA VAL A 216 5.53 -7.87 8.19
C VAL A 216 4.86 -6.96 7.16
N PHE A 217 3.71 -7.39 6.63
CA PHE A 217 2.98 -6.60 5.65
C PHE A 217 2.42 -5.31 6.22
N GLN A 218 1.84 -5.33 7.42
CA GLN A 218 1.30 -4.14 8.06
C GLN A 218 2.38 -3.10 8.36
N THR A 219 3.55 -3.51 8.86
CA THR A 219 4.67 -2.58 9.12
C THR A 219 5.14 -1.92 7.84
N VAL A 220 5.39 -2.69 6.78
CA VAL A 220 5.87 -2.14 5.50
C VAL A 220 4.81 -1.25 4.86
N LEU A 221 3.55 -1.66 4.89
CA LEU A 221 2.44 -0.89 4.33
C LEU A 221 2.27 0.45 5.05
N SER A 222 2.35 0.43 6.38
CA SER A 222 2.28 1.65 7.20
C SER A 222 3.41 2.61 6.87
N ARG A 223 4.62 2.08 6.68
CA ARG A 223 5.78 2.86 6.28
C ARG A 223 5.61 3.47 4.88
N ILE A 224 5.21 2.68 3.89
CA ILE A 224 4.95 3.16 2.53
C ILE A 224 3.90 4.26 2.56
N ARG A 225 2.81 4.09 3.32
CA ARG A 225 1.75 5.10 3.43
C ARG A 225 2.25 6.38 4.11
N ALA A 226 3.00 6.26 5.21
CA ALA A 226 3.57 7.40 5.91
C ALA A 226 4.60 8.19 5.07
N GLU A 227 5.32 7.52 4.16
CA GLU A 227 6.31 8.13 3.26
C GLU A 227 5.67 8.71 1.99
N SER A 228 4.70 8.02 1.39
CA SER A 228 4.14 8.38 0.08
C SER A 228 2.84 9.18 0.14
N GLY A 229 2.10 9.14 1.26
CA GLY A 229 0.76 9.74 1.36
C GLY A 229 -0.31 9.05 0.49
N ILE A 230 0.00 7.89 -0.10
CA ILE A 230 -0.92 7.17 -0.98
C ILE A 230 -1.99 6.47 -0.14
N ALA A 231 -3.25 6.85 -0.35
CA ALA A 231 -4.39 6.30 0.37
C ALA A 231 -4.71 4.83 0.00
N TRP A 232 -4.41 4.43 -1.24
CA TRP A 232 -4.74 3.10 -1.78
C TRP A 232 -3.49 2.27 -2.00
N LEU A 233 -3.25 1.31 -1.12
CA LEU A 233 -2.15 0.36 -1.25
C LEU A 233 -2.68 -1.05 -1.13
N PHE A 234 -2.24 -1.92 -2.04
CA PHE A 234 -2.68 -3.30 -2.09
C PHE A 234 -1.62 -4.28 -1.60
N LEU A 235 -2.05 -5.28 -0.81
CA LEU A 235 -1.18 -6.41 -0.49
C LEU A 235 -0.85 -7.19 -1.77
N PRO A 236 0.43 -7.55 -2.01
CA PRO A 236 0.81 -8.27 -3.22
C PRO A 236 0.18 -9.65 -3.28
N LYS A 237 0.07 -10.31 -2.12
CA LYS A 237 -0.75 -11.50 -1.89
C LYS A 237 -1.28 -11.47 -0.47
N THR A 238 -2.35 -12.21 -0.22
CA THR A 238 -2.82 -12.46 1.14
C THR A 238 -1.86 -13.43 1.87
N PRO A 239 -1.67 -13.29 3.20
CA PRO A 239 -0.75 -14.16 3.96
C PRO A 239 -1.03 -15.66 3.80
N ASN A 240 -2.29 -16.07 3.72
CA ASN A 240 -2.67 -17.46 3.44
C ASN A 240 -2.15 -17.96 2.07
N ASN A 241 -2.16 -17.11 1.04
CA ASN A 241 -1.61 -17.46 -0.27
C ASN A 241 -0.08 -17.54 -0.24
N VAL A 242 0.58 -16.69 0.56
CA VAL A 242 2.03 -16.77 0.77
C VAL A 242 2.39 -18.08 1.47
N MET A 243 1.66 -18.46 2.52
CA MET A 243 1.86 -19.75 3.20
C MET A 243 1.68 -20.93 2.26
N ALA A 244 0.60 -20.92 1.45
CA ALA A 244 0.32 -21.96 0.48
C ALA A 244 1.39 -22.05 -0.62
N LEU A 245 2.02 -20.92 -1.00
CA LEU A 245 3.10 -20.89 -1.98
C LEU A 245 4.34 -21.65 -1.49
N PHE A 246 4.73 -21.46 -0.22
CA PHE A 246 5.93 -22.10 0.33
C PHE A 246 5.71 -23.54 0.80
N THR A 247 4.53 -23.83 1.37
CA THR A 247 4.29 -25.09 2.08
C THR A 247 3.39 -26.06 1.31
N GLY A 248 2.68 -25.57 0.29
CA GLY A 248 1.60 -26.29 -0.37
C GLY A 248 0.33 -26.34 0.47
N THR A 249 -0.82 -26.45 -0.20
CA THR A 249 -2.13 -26.54 0.47
C THR A 249 -2.30 -27.85 1.25
N ALA A 250 -1.68 -28.93 0.79
CA ALA A 250 -1.75 -30.25 1.43
C ALA A 250 -1.18 -30.26 2.87
N LYS A 251 -0.04 -29.59 3.11
CA LYS A 251 0.57 -29.53 4.45
C LYS A 251 -0.18 -28.64 5.43
N LEU A 252 -0.89 -27.62 4.92
CA LEU A 252 -1.73 -26.76 5.75
C LEU A 252 -2.92 -27.54 6.30
N GLY A 253 -3.50 -28.45 5.51
CA GLY A 253 -4.67 -29.23 5.89
C GLY A 253 -5.97 -28.42 5.80
N THR A 254 -7.07 -29.13 5.50
CA THR A 254 -8.36 -28.51 5.16
C THR A 254 -8.93 -27.65 6.29
N GLN A 255 -8.78 -28.08 7.54
CA GLN A 255 -9.27 -27.34 8.71
C GLN A 255 -8.57 -25.97 8.85
N ASN A 256 -7.23 -25.95 8.80
CA ASN A 256 -6.48 -24.70 8.90
C ASN A 256 -6.78 -23.79 7.70
N LEU A 257 -6.89 -24.35 6.49
CA LEU A 257 -7.25 -23.57 5.29
C LEU A 257 -8.63 -22.91 5.40
N ALA A 258 -9.62 -23.60 5.95
CA ALA A 258 -10.95 -23.04 6.16
C ALA A 258 -10.91 -21.83 7.11
N ILE A 259 -10.22 -21.97 8.24
CA ILE A 259 -10.07 -20.89 9.23
C ILE A 259 -9.23 -19.73 8.66
N LEU A 260 -8.10 -20.01 8.02
CA LEU A 260 -7.27 -18.97 7.40
C LEU A 260 -8.04 -18.21 6.31
N SER A 261 -8.94 -18.88 5.60
CA SER A 261 -9.82 -18.24 4.60
C SER A 261 -10.88 -17.36 5.25
N SER A 262 -11.39 -17.72 6.44
CA SER A 262 -12.31 -16.83 7.17
C SER A 262 -11.60 -15.59 7.71
N LEU A 263 -10.29 -15.62 7.94
CA LEU A 263 -9.48 -14.44 8.27
C LEU A 263 -9.30 -13.44 7.11
N LYS A 264 -9.91 -13.68 5.96
CA LYS A 264 -9.89 -12.76 4.82
C LYS A 264 -10.37 -11.35 5.18
N PHE A 265 -11.25 -11.17 6.16
CA PHE A 265 -11.66 -9.83 6.61
C PHE A 265 -10.48 -8.97 7.08
N LEU A 266 -9.43 -9.58 7.65
CA LEU A 266 -8.21 -8.88 8.09
C LEU A 266 -7.32 -8.43 6.93
N THR A 267 -7.53 -8.91 5.71
CA THR A 267 -6.59 -8.74 4.58
C THR A 267 -7.24 -8.19 3.31
N PHE A 268 -8.58 -8.25 3.25
CA PHE A 268 -9.36 -7.89 2.07
C PHE A 268 -9.69 -6.40 2.01
N ASN A 269 -10.00 -5.77 3.14
CA ASN A 269 -10.38 -4.36 3.16
C ASN A 269 -9.20 -3.48 3.62
N GLN A 270 -8.35 -3.14 2.65
CA GLN A 270 -7.00 -2.63 2.87
C GLN A 270 -6.97 -1.13 3.22
N ASN A 271 -8.11 -0.46 3.02
CA ASN A 271 -8.33 0.92 3.46
C ASN A 271 -8.73 1.01 4.94
N GLY A 272 -8.98 -0.10 5.63
CA GLY A 272 -9.39 -0.17 7.03
C GLY A 272 -8.27 -0.59 7.99
N TYR A 273 -7.02 -0.64 7.54
CA TYR A 273 -5.93 -1.07 8.40
C TYR A 273 -5.64 -0.06 9.49
N ILE A 274 -5.82 -0.49 10.74
CA ILE A 274 -5.72 0.37 11.93
C ILE A 274 -4.29 0.90 12.11
N MET A 275 -3.26 0.08 11.89
CA MET A 275 -1.87 0.46 12.13
C MET A 275 -1.38 1.63 11.26
N PRO A 276 -1.60 1.64 9.92
CA PRO A 276 -1.27 2.81 9.12
C PRO A 276 -1.97 4.10 9.55
N PHE A 277 -3.25 4.05 9.93
CA PHE A 277 -3.97 5.25 10.42
C PHE A 277 -3.41 5.77 11.73
N GLN A 278 -3.07 4.88 12.66
CA GLN A 278 -2.46 5.27 13.93
C GLN A 278 -1.10 5.92 13.70
N LEU A 279 -0.26 5.36 12.82
CA LEU A 279 1.04 5.94 12.49
C LEU A 279 0.92 7.29 11.76
N GLU A 280 -0.06 7.43 10.88
CA GLU A 280 -0.37 8.70 10.21
C GLU A 280 -0.78 9.78 11.24
N ALA A 281 -1.65 9.42 12.19
CA ALA A 281 -2.09 10.32 13.26
C ALA A 281 -0.92 10.76 14.18
N LEU A 282 -0.04 9.84 14.56
CA LEU A 282 1.15 10.15 15.36
C LEU A 282 2.11 11.07 14.61
N LYS A 283 2.34 10.82 13.32
CA LYS A 283 3.18 11.70 12.50
C LYS A 283 2.61 13.10 12.39
N THR A 284 1.29 13.24 12.29
CA THR A 284 0.63 14.56 12.26
C THR A 284 0.66 15.29 13.60
N SER A 285 0.76 14.58 14.74
CA SER A 285 0.93 15.25 16.05
C SER A 285 2.34 15.77 16.28
N ASP A 286 3.34 15.17 15.60
CA ASP A 286 4.75 15.54 15.73
C ASP A 286 5.17 16.70 14.81
N SER A 287 4.31 17.08 13.85
CA SER A 287 4.57 18.14 12.84
C SER A 287 4.00 19.48 13.27
#